data_AF-A0A6B0SUJ6-F1
#
_entry.id   AF-A0A6B0SUJ6-F1
#
_cell.length_a   1.000
_cell.length_b   1.000
_cell.length_c   1.000
_cell.angle_alpha   90.00
_cell.angle_beta   90.00
_cell.angle_gamma   90.00
#
_symmetry.space_group_name_H-M   'P 1'
#
loop_
_entity.id
_entity.type
_entity.pdbx_description
1 polymer ?
#
loop_
_entity_poly.entity_id
_entity_poly.type
_entity_poly.pdbx_seq_one_letter_code
_entity_poly.pdbx_strand_id
1 'polypeptide(L)' 'MACPHLEYRESDGDREFDTARAFCTVTGEFVQPVHADICNERYGLDPESDCEIFREHAGLDWDE' A
#
# COMPACT_ATOMS: atom_id res chain seq x y z
N MET A 1 -11.44 6.18 -0.48
CA MET A 1 -10.37 7.19 -0.49
C MET A 1 -9.08 6.40 -0.36
N ALA A 2 -8.11 6.59 -1.24
CA ALA A 2 -6.88 5.79 -1.28
C ALA A 2 -6.25 5.60 0.11
N CYS A 3 -5.64 4.43 0.32
CA CYS A 3 -5.09 3.99 1.59
C CYS A 3 -4.20 5.08 2.23
N PRO A 4 -4.46 5.50 3.49
CA PRO A 4 -3.71 6.56 4.16
C PRO A 4 -2.25 6.22 4.43
N HIS A 5 -1.88 4.95 4.28
CA HIS A 5 -0.53 4.44 4.51
C HIS A 5 0.30 4.29 3.23
N LEU A 6 -0.26 4.65 2.07
CA LEU A 6 0.43 4.61 0.80
C LEU A 6 1.18 5.92 0.54
N GLU A 7 2.50 5.84 0.44
CA GLU A 7 3.36 6.92 -0.04
C GLU A 7 4.01 6.56 -1.38
N TYR A 8 4.38 7.56 -2.16
CA TYR A 8 5.24 7.40 -3.34
C TYR A 8 6.59 8.05 -3.07
N ARG A 9 7.66 7.24 -3.05
CA ARG A 9 9.02 7.71 -2.74
C ARG A 9 9.92 7.63 -3.96
N GLU A 10 10.71 8.67 -4.18
CA GLU A 10 11.64 8.78 -5.29
C GLU A 10 13.03 8.19 -4.96
N SER A 11 13.28 7.83 -3.71
CA SER A 11 14.56 7.27 -3.27
C SER A 11 14.41 6.34 -2.06
N ASP A 12 15.46 5.55 -1.82
CA ASP A 12 15.66 4.70 -0.65
C ASP A 12 17.16 4.63 -0.30
N GLY A 13 17.55 5.26 0.81
CA GLY A 13 18.96 5.41 1.18
C GLY A 13 19.77 6.13 0.10
N ASP A 14 20.85 5.51 -0.35
CA ASP A 14 21.74 6.03 -1.42
C ASP A 14 21.21 5.74 -2.84
N ARG A 15 20.04 5.10 -2.98
CA ARG A 15 19.45 4.77 -4.27
C ARG A 15 18.33 5.75 -4.61
N GLU A 16 18.42 6.35 -5.79
CA GLU A 16 17.34 7.12 -6.40
C GLU A 16 16.63 6.29 -7.47
N PHE A 17 15.35 6.57 -7.70
CA PHE A 17 14.53 5.93 -8.72
C PHE A 17 14.17 6.93 -9.81
N ASP A 18 14.14 6.48 -11.07
CA ASP A 18 13.66 7.30 -12.19
C ASP A 18 12.16 7.65 -12.09
N THR A 19 11.42 6.92 -11.27
CA THR A 19 9.98 7.14 -11.02
C THR A 19 9.66 6.76 -9.59
N ALA A 20 8.84 7.58 -8.93
CA ALA A 20 8.42 7.34 -7.55
C ALA A 20 7.75 5.96 -7.41
N ARG A 21 8.14 5.22 -6.37
CA ARG A 21 7.65 3.86 -6.09
C ARG A 21 6.73 3.85 -4.88
N ALA A 22 5.71 3.00 -4.95
CA ALA A 22 4.75 2.80 -3.88
C ALA A 22 5.42 2.20 -2.64
N PHE A 23 5.22 2.82 -1.50
CA PHE A 23 5.79 2.48 -0.20
C PHE A 23 4.68 2.42 0.84
N CYS A 24 4.62 1.33 1.60
CA CYS A 24 3.68 1.18 2.69
C CYS A 24 4.33 1.61 4.00
N THR A 25 3.72 2.59 4.68
CA THR A 25 4.25 3.11 5.95
C THR A 25 3.99 2.19 7.14
N VAL A 26 3.05 1.24 7.03
CA VAL A 26 2.78 0.24 8.08
C VAL A 26 3.91 -0.78 8.17
N THR A 27 4.28 -1.38 7.03
CA THR A 27 5.36 -2.38 6.97
C THR A 27 6.74 -1.75 6.81
N GLY A 28 6.82 -0.49 6.36
CA GLY A 28 8.08 0.21 6.17
C GLY A 28 8.84 -0.29 4.94
N GLU A 29 8.14 -0.76 3.91
CA GLU A 29 8.74 -1.34 2.70
C GLU A 29 8.01 -0.91 1.42
N PHE A 30 8.72 -1.03 0.30
CA PHE A 30 8.13 -0.84 -1.03
C PHE A 30 7.21 -2.01 -1.37
N VAL A 31 6.01 -1.70 -1.81
CA VAL A 31 4.99 -2.71 -2.09
C VAL A 31 5.03 -3.20 -3.54
N GLN A 32 4.50 -4.39 -3.77
CA GLN A 32 4.31 -4.92 -5.12
C GLN A 32 3.25 -4.10 -5.89
N PRO A 33 3.31 -4.06 -7.24
CA PRO A 33 2.34 -3.32 -8.05
C PRO A 33 0.88 -3.66 -7.74
N VAL A 34 0.56 -4.94 -7.51
CA VAL A 34 -0.80 -5.37 -7.20
C VAL A 34 -1.32 -4.75 -5.90
N HIS A 35 -0.44 -4.64 -4.90
CA HIS A 35 -0.77 -4.08 -3.60
C HIS A 35 -0.90 -2.55 -3.70
N ALA A 36 -0.08 -1.91 -4.54
CA ALA A 36 -0.26 -0.51 -4.88
C ALA A 36 -1.60 -0.27 -5.58
N ASP A 37 -2.04 -1.16 -6.48
CA ASP A 37 -3.34 -1.03 -7.13
C ASP A 37 -4.50 -1.14 -6.13
N ILE A 38 -4.43 -2.07 -5.17
CA ILE A 38 -5.40 -2.17 -4.05
C ILE A 38 -5.41 -0.87 -3.23
N CYS A 39 -4.24 -0.41 -2.77
CA CYS A 39 -4.12 0.80 -1.96
C CYS A 39 -4.59 2.07 -2.69
N ASN A 40 -4.51 2.12 -4.02
CA ASN A 40 -5.02 3.22 -4.84
C ASN A 40 -6.51 3.08 -5.21
N GLU A 41 -7.20 2.05 -4.73
CA GLU A 41 -8.59 1.74 -5.07
C GLU A 41 -8.82 1.55 -6.58
N ARG A 42 -7.80 1.06 -7.29
CA ARG A 42 -7.89 0.86 -8.74
C ARG A 42 -8.73 -0.38 -9.04
N TYR A 43 -9.43 -0.33 -10.17
CA TYR A 43 -10.24 -1.46 -10.67
C TYR A 43 -11.36 -1.92 -9.72
N GLY A 44 -11.76 -1.06 -8.77
CA GLY A 44 -12.77 -1.41 -7.76
C GLY A 44 -12.23 -2.24 -6.60
N LEU A 45 -10.91 -2.31 -6.45
CA LEU A 45 -10.26 -2.85 -5.26
C LEU A 45 -10.41 -1.89 -4.09
N ASP A 46 -10.38 -2.41 -2.87
CA ASP A 46 -10.57 -1.63 -1.65
C ASP A 46 -9.59 -2.09 -0.55
N PRO A 47 -8.87 -1.17 0.13
CA PRO A 47 -7.92 -1.55 1.19
C PRO A 47 -8.59 -2.21 2.40
N GLU A 48 -9.83 -1.87 2.72
CA GLU A 48 -10.56 -2.42 3.87
C GLU A 48 -11.00 -3.88 3.61
N SER A 49 -11.19 -4.28 2.36
CA SER A 49 -11.53 -5.67 1.99
C SER A 49 -10.38 -6.49 1.38
N ASP A 50 -9.50 -5.90 0.58
CA ASP A 50 -8.57 -6.64 -0.28
C ASP A 50 -7.11 -6.58 0.18
N CYS A 51 -6.76 -5.70 1.12
CA CYS A 51 -5.39 -5.53 1.61
C CYS A 51 -5.21 -6.15 3.00
N GLU A 52 -4.40 -7.19 3.10
CA GLU A 52 -4.14 -7.90 4.36
C GLU A 52 -3.42 -7.01 5.39
N ILE A 53 -2.52 -6.15 4.94
CA ILE A 53 -1.72 -5.26 5.80
C ILE A 53 -2.62 -4.19 6.42
N PHE A 54 -3.47 -3.56 5.59
CA PHE A 54 -4.38 -2.52 6.06
C PHE A 54 -5.37 -3.10 7.07
N ARG A 55 -5.96 -4.26 6.76
CA ARG A 55 -6.92 -4.93 7.64
C ARG A 55 -6.32 -5.25 9.00
N GLU A 56 -5.14 -5.89 9.02
CA GLU A 56 -4.45 -6.21 10.27
C GLU A 56 -4.14 -4.94 11.08
N HIS A 57 -3.63 -3.89 10.43
CA HIS A 57 -3.31 -2.62 11.08
C HIS A 57 -4.55 -1.85 11.59
N ALA A 58 -5.66 -1.92 10.87
CA ALA A 58 -6.93 -1.29 11.23
C ALA A 58 -7.75 -2.12 12.23
N GLY A 59 -7.33 -3.36 12.53
CA GLY A 59 -8.08 -4.28 13.39
C GLY A 59 -9.36 -4.81 12.74
N LEU A 60 -9.39 -4.91 11.40
CA LEU A 60 -10.48 -5.47 10.62
C LEU A 60 -10.27 -6.98 10.48
N ASP A 61 -11.21 -7.77 11.00
CA ASP A 61 -11.17 -9.23 10.88
C ASP A 61 -11.57 -9.69 9.47
N TRP A 62 -11.10 -10.86 9.03
CA TRP A 62 -11.56 -11.49 7.79
C TRP A 62 -12.92 -12.12 8.04
N ASP A 63 -14.02 -11.44 7.65
CA ASP A 63 -15.37 -12.01 7.74
C ASP A 63 -15.36 -13.48 7.26
N GLU A 64 -15.70 -14.40 8.17
CA GLU A 64 -15.73 -15.86 7.94
C GLU A 64 -16.78 -16.31 6.91
#